data_AF-A0A317CWP1-F1
#
_entry.id   AF-A0A317CWP1-F1
#
_cell.length_a   1.000
_cell.length_b   1.000
_cell.length_c   1.000
_cell.angle_alpha   90.00
_cell.angle_beta   90.00
_cell.angle_gamma   90.00
#
_symmetry.space_group_name_H-M   'P 1'
#
loop_
_entity.id
_entity.type
_entity.pdbx_description
1 polymer ?
#
loop_
_entity_poly.entity_id
_entity_poly.type
_entity_poly.pdbx_seq_one_letter_code
_entity_poly.pdbx_strand_id
1 'polypeptide(L)'
;MTDGAERPGGRADDHAPTTPGWSCGSCGDEWPCATKRSRLLAEYGGDRAMLSVYLGSCLAAATEDLRAAPVMSLQDRFIGWLPRGSRWVWTSVGGVLAAVAGVVGFAMTRRPRRG
;
A
#
# COMPACT_ATOMS: atom_id res chain seq x y z
N MET A 1 -47.06 -14.18 6.84
CA MET A 1 -46.10 -15.24 6.49
C MET A 1 -45.45 -14.76 5.20
N THR A 2 -44.25 -14.19 5.13
CA THR A 2 -43.04 -14.24 5.96
C THR A 2 -42.32 -12.90 5.93
N ASP A 3 -41.72 -12.57 7.07
CA ASP A 3 -40.74 -11.51 7.32
C ASP A 3 -39.51 -11.70 6.42
N GLY A 4 -39.30 -10.78 5.49
CA GLY A 4 -38.14 -10.75 4.59
C GLY A 4 -37.00 -10.02 5.27
N ALA A 5 -36.26 -10.74 6.10
CA ALA A 5 -35.05 -10.26 6.77
C ALA A 5 -34.07 -9.60 5.79
N GLU A 6 -34.05 -8.27 5.80
CA GLU A 6 -32.95 -7.48 5.24
C GLU A 6 -31.69 -7.84 6.04
N ARG A 7 -30.83 -8.67 5.44
CA ARG A 7 -29.60 -9.13 6.09
C ARG A 7 -28.71 -7.92 6.43
N PRO A 8 -28.37 -7.67 7.71
CA PRO A 8 -27.43 -6.63 8.09
C PRO A 8 -25.99 -7.09 7.80
N GLY A 9 -25.63 -7.20 6.51
CA GLY A 9 -24.27 -7.61 6.08
C GLY A 9 -23.46 -6.48 5.44
N GLY A 10 -24.10 -5.60 4.66
CA GLY A 10 -23.40 -4.71 3.75
C GLY A 10 -22.54 -3.59 4.37
N ARG A 11 -22.69 -3.27 5.67
CA ARG A 11 -21.86 -2.25 6.37
C ARG A 11 -20.95 -2.85 7.44
N ALA A 12 -21.37 -3.94 8.07
CA ALA A 12 -20.55 -4.67 9.03
C ALA A 12 -19.44 -5.44 8.32
N ASP A 13 -19.63 -5.89 7.08
CA ASP A 13 -18.57 -6.59 6.37
C ASP A 13 -17.43 -5.67 5.91
N ASP A 14 -17.61 -4.35 5.84
CA ASP A 14 -16.62 -3.44 5.23
C ASP A 14 -15.45 -3.06 6.13
N HIS A 15 -15.52 -3.40 7.42
CA HIS A 15 -14.52 -3.06 8.44
C HIS A 15 -14.05 -1.59 8.32
N ALA A 16 -14.99 -0.68 8.10
CA ALA A 16 -14.72 0.74 7.94
C ALA A 16 -14.22 1.38 9.25
N PRO A 17 -13.38 2.43 9.20
CA PRO A 17 -12.99 3.18 10.38
C PRO A 17 -14.19 4.00 10.89
N THR A 18 -14.38 3.99 12.21
CA THR A 18 -15.36 4.81 12.92
C THR A 18 -14.62 5.96 13.58
N THR A 19 -14.80 7.17 13.05
CA THR A 19 -14.27 8.41 13.63
C THR A 19 -15.14 8.85 14.81
N PRO A 20 -14.58 9.59 15.80
CA PRO A 20 -13.17 10.01 15.92
C PRO A 20 -12.27 8.97 16.62
N GLY A 21 -12.82 7.84 17.08
CA GLY A 21 -12.05 6.82 17.83
C GLY A 21 -11.13 5.96 16.98
N TRP A 22 -11.27 6.01 15.65
CA TRP A 22 -10.55 5.17 14.69
C TRP A 22 -10.63 3.67 15.04
N SER A 23 -11.79 3.22 15.53
CA SER A 23 -12.10 1.81 15.74
C SER A 23 -12.74 1.22 14.49
N CYS A 24 -12.67 -0.09 14.34
CA CYS A 24 -13.33 -0.79 13.27
C CYS A 24 -14.82 -0.91 13.60
N GLY A 25 -15.70 -0.40 12.73
CA GLY A 25 -17.15 -0.45 12.94
C GLY A 25 -17.76 -1.87 12.94
N SER A 26 -16.96 -2.90 12.67
CA SER A 26 -17.37 -4.30 12.63
C SER A 26 -16.74 -5.13 13.74
N CYS A 27 -15.41 -5.06 13.87
CA CYS A 27 -14.68 -5.80 14.90
C CYS A 27 -14.74 -5.13 16.27
N GLY A 28 -14.90 -3.81 16.32
CA GLY A 28 -14.64 -3.01 17.53
C GLY A 28 -13.15 -2.77 17.81
N ASP A 29 -12.26 -3.57 17.22
CA ASP A 29 -10.80 -3.40 17.34
C ASP A 29 -10.28 -2.09 16.75
N GLU A 30 -9.05 -1.73 17.11
CA GLU A 30 -8.29 -0.64 16.53
C GLU A 30 -8.15 -0.76 15.00
N TRP A 31 -8.70 0.21 14.27
CA TRP A 31 -8.57 0.28 12.80
C TRP A 31 -7.16 0.73 12.39
N PRO A 32 -6.47 0.09 11.43
CA PRO A 32 -6.94 -1.01 10.62
C PRO A 32 -6.82 -2.35 11.36
N CYS A 33 -7.95 -3.05 11.50
CA CYS A 33 -8.00 -4.39 12.08
C CYS A 33 -7.40 -5.43 11.12
N ALA A 34 -7.03 -6.62 11.64
CA ALA A 34 -6.37 -7.66 10.83
C ALA A 34 -7.15 -8.03 9.55
N THR A 35 -8.49 -8.11 9.64
CA THR A 35 -9.36 -8.41 8.50
C THR A 35 -9.37 -7.28 7.46
N LYS A 36 -9.38 -6.01 7.90
CA LYS A 36 -9.29 -4.88 6.95
C LYS A 36 -7.93 -4.84 6.27
N ARG A 37 -6.85 -5.12 7.00
CA ARG A 37 -5.49 -5.19 6.43
C ARG A 37 -5.44 -6.23 5.31
N SER A 38 -5.90 -7.46 5.54
CA SER A 38 -5.89 -8.50 4.51
C SER A 38 -6.76 -8.16 3.30
N ARG A 39 -7.94 -7.55 3.51
CA ARG A 39 -8.78 -7.06 2.41
C ARG A 39 -8.11 -5.95 1.61
N LEU A 40 -7.52 -4.95 2.26
CA LEU A 40 -6.79 -3.88 1.58
C LEU A 40 -5.62 -4.45 0.75
N LEU A 41 -4.93 -5.48 1.25
CA LEU A 41 -3.89 -6.15 0.47
C LEU A 41 -4.43 -6.88 -0.76
N ALA A 42 -5.60 -7.50 -0.65
CA ALA A 42 -6.25 -8.19 -1.76
C ALA A 42 -6.81 -7.19 -2.80
N GLU A 43 -7.49 -6.15 -2.33
CA GLU A 43 -8.12 -5.11 -3.16
C GLU A 43 -7.09 -4.33 -3.99
N TYR A 44 -5.95 -3.98 -3.38
CA TYR A 44 -4.89 -3.25 -4.06
C TYR A 44 -3.99 -4.16 -4.91
N GLY A 45 -4.23 -5.48 -4.92
CA GLY A 45 -3.59 -6.42 -5.85
C GLY A 45 -2.05 -6.45 -5.82
N GLY A 46 -1.44 -5.91 -4.77
CA GLY A 46 0.03 -5.77 -4.68
C GLY A 46 0.57 -4.38 -5.02
N ASP A 47 -0.24 -3.40 -5.43
CA ASP A 47 0.15 -1.99 -5.53
C ASP A 47 0.32 -1.38 -4.13
N ARG A 48 1.48 -1.66 -3.54
CA ARG A 48 1.84 -1.21 -2.19
C ARG A 48 2.07 0.30 -2.15
N ALA A 49 2.41 0.92 -3.28
CA ALA A 49 2.59 2.37 -3.33
C ALA A 49 1.24 3.05 -3.14
N MET A 50 0.23 2.69 -3.94
CA MET A 50 -1.11 3.25 -3.84
C MET A 50 -1.73 2.95 -2.46
N LEU A 51 -1.53 1.74 -1.94
CA LEU A 51 -1.98 1.37 -0.59
C LEU A 51 -1.33 2.23 0.50
N SER A 52 -0.03 2.51 0.41
CA SER A 52 0.68 3.36 1.38
C SER A 52 0.21 4.80 1.35
N VAL A 53 -0.14 5.32 0.15
CA VAL A 53 -0.70 6.66 -0.02
C VAL A 53 -2.09 6.75 0.63
N TYR A 54 -2.94 5.75 0.38
CA TYR A 54 -4.26 5.64 1.02
C TYR A 54 -4.14 5.62 2.55
N LEU A 55 -3.32 4.72 3.09
CA LEU A 55 -3.11 4.60 4.54
C LEU A 55 -2.44 5.84 5.15
N GLY A 56 -1.55 6.51 4.42
CA GLY A 56 -0.94 7.78 4.83
C GLY A 56 -1.98 8.90 4.96
N SER A 57 -2.95 8.94 4.05
CA SER A 57 -4.06 9.90 4.11
C SER A 57 -4.96 9.63 5.32
N CYS A 58 -5.27 8.36 5.59
CA CYS A 58 -6.00 7.96 6.79
C CYS A 58 -5.23 8.29 8.08
N LEU A 59 -3.91 8.06 8.11
CA LEU A 59 -3.08 8.39 9.27
C LEU A 59 -3.06 9.90 9.57
N ALA A 60 -3.01 10.74 8.55
CA ALA A 60 -3.06 12.20 8.73
C ALA A 60 -4.37 12.62 9.40
N ALA A 61 -5.50 12.11 8.92
CA ALA A 61 -6.81 12.34 9.54
C ALA A 61 -6.87 11.77 10.97
N ALA A 62 -6.31 10.58 11.20
CA ALA A 62 -6.27 9.96 12.53
C ALA A 62 -5.43 10.73 13.54
N THR A 63 -4.36 11.37 13.09
CA THR A 63 -3.51 12.19 13.96
C THR A 63 -4.24 13.45 14.41
N GLU A 64 -5.13 14.00 13.58
CA GLU A 64 -5.96 15.13 13.96
C GLU A 64 -7.06 14.74 14.96
N ASP A 65 -7.76 13.63 14.71
CA ASP A 65 -8.82 13.13 15.59
C ASP A 65 -8.28 12.61 16.94
N LEU A 66 -7.12 11.95 16.92
CA LEU A 66 -6.44 11.36 18.08
C LEU A 66 -5.23 12.19 18.50
N ARG A 67 -5.37 13.51 18.58
CA ARG A 67 -4.26 14.44 18.88
C ARG A 67 -3.53 14.14 20.21
N ALA A 68 -4.20 13.47 21.15
CA ALA A 68 -3.60 13.04 22.42
C ALA A 68 -2.76 11.75 22.32
N ALA A 69 -2.95 10.97 21.25
CA ALA A 69 -2.18 9.75 21.00
C ALA A 69 -0.80 10.09 20.44
N PRO A 70 0.23 9.28 20.75
CA PRO A 70 1.50 9.42 20.06
C PRO A 70 1.30 9.23 18.54
N VAL A 71 1.80 10.19 17.77
CA VAL A 71 2.41 9.94 16.45
C VAL A 71 3.46 8.80 16.66
N MET A 72 4.11 8.19 15.71
CA MET A 72 4.87 6.93 15.92
C MET A 72 3.98 5.72 16.24
N SER A 73 3.19 5.69 17.32
CA SER A 73 2.31 4.55 17.58
C SER A 73 1.21 4.41 16.52
N LEU A 74 0.63 5.54 16.09
CA LEU A 74 -0.28 5.56 14.95
C LEU A 74 0.42 5.18 13.64
N GLN A 75 1.65 5.64 13.42
CA GLN A 75 2.45 5.29 12.23
C GLN A 75 2.72 3.79 12.16
N ASP A 76 3.19 3.17 13.24
CA ASP A 76 3.45 1.74 13.31
C ASP A 76 2.17 0.93 13.11
N ARG A 77 1.04 1.40 13.65
CA ARG A 77 -0.28 0.78 13.48
C ARG A 77 -0.77 0.84 12.02
N PHE A 78 -0.62 1.97 11.34
CA PHE A 78 -1.14 2.16 9.98
C PHE A 78 -0.18 1.65 8.90
N ILE A 79 1.12 1.91 9.04
CA ILE A 79 2.15 1.69 8.02
C ILE A 79 3.17 0.60 8.43
N GLY A 80 3.36 0.35 9.72
CA GLY A 80 4.43 -0.54 10.22
C GLY A 80 4.32 -2.00 9.79
N TRP A 81 3.12 -2.46 9.44
CA TRP A 81 2.88 -3.83 8.94
C TRP A 81 3.00 -3.97 7.42
N LEU A 82 3.13 -2.87 6.67
CA LEU A 82 3.28 -2.93 5.22
C LEU A 82 4.66 -3.52 4.88
N PRO A 83 4.73 -4.56 4.04
CA PRO A 83 6.01 -5.06 3.57
C PRO A 83 6.68 -3.97 2.74
N ARG A 84 7.83 -3.48 3.20
CA ARG A 84 8.61 -2.47 2.49
C ARG A 84 9.02 -3.06 1.14
N GLY A 85 8.46 -2.53 0.07
CA GLY A 85 8.65 -3.04 -1.28
C GLY A 85 10.06 -2.78 -1.79
N SER A 86 11.04 -3.58 -1.39
CA SER A 86 12.42 -3.52 -1.90
C SER A 86 12.60 -4.10 -3.31
N ARG A 87 11.56 -4.11 -4.15
CA ARG A 87 11.58 -4.81 -5.45
C ARG A 87 11.68 -3.91 -6.69
N TRP A 88 11.90 -2.60 -6.53
CA TRP A 88 12.08 -1.67 -7.68
C TRP A 88 13.54 -1.27 -7.94
N VAL A 89 14.49 -1.62 -7.06
CA VAL A 89 15.92 -1.41 -7.35
C VAL A 89 16.37 -2.22 -8.56
N TRP A 90 15.79 -3.40 -8.81
CA TRP A 90 16.29 -4.30 -9.86
C TRP A 90 15.81 -3.97 -11.28
N THR A 91 14.65 -3.32 -11.47
CA THR A 91 14.18 -2.95 -12.82
C THR A 91 14.76 -1.63 -13.30
N SER A 92 14.99 -0.67 -12.41
CA SER A 92 15.54 0.64 -12.79
C SER A 92 17.06 0.63 -12.91
N VAL A 93 17.76 -0.13 -12.07
CA VAL A 93 19.22 -0.28 -12.17
C VAL A 93 19.60 -1.33 -13.22
N GLY A 94 18.83 -2.42 -13.36
CA GLY A 94 19.08 -3.46 -14.38
C GLY A 94 18.84 -3.00 -15.81
N GLY A 95 17.79 -2.20 -16.05
CA GLY A 95 17.47 -1.67 -17.38
C GLY A 95 18.49 -0.65 -17.90
N VAL A 96 19.01 0.21 -17.02
CA VAL A 96 20.05 1.20 -17.39
C VAL A 96 21.38 0.50 -17.70
N LEU A 97 21.77 -0.54 -16.94
CA LEU A 97 23.00 -1.30 -17.21
C LEU A 97 22.93 -2.05 -18.55
N ALA A 98 21.77 -2.61 -18.92
CA ALA A 98 21.60 -3.26 -20.22
C ALA A 98 21.72 -2.27 -21.40
N ALA A 99 21.19 -1.04 -21.25
CA ALA A 99 21.27 -0.01 -22.29
C ALA A 99 22.71 0.48 -22.52
N VAL A 100 23.51 0.65 -21.46
CA VAL A 100 24.90 1.13 -21.56
C VAL A 100 25.81 0.10 -22.23
N ALA A 101 25.64 -1.20 -21.94
CA ALA A 101 26.42 -2.27 -22.57
C ALA A 101 26.19 -2.34 -24.09
N GLY A 102 24.97 -2.07 -24.58
CA GLY A 102 24.65 -2.05 -26.00
C GLY A 102 25.32 -0.93 -26.79
N VAL A 103 25.47 0.26 -26.19
CA VAL A 103 26.08 1.43 -26.86
C VAL A 103 27.58 1.24 -27.07
N VAL A 104 28.30 0.70 -26.08
CA VAL A 104 29.75 0.48 -26.19
C VAL A 104 30.09 -0.60 -27.23
N GLY A 105 29.28 -1.66 -27.31
CA GLY A 105 29.44 -2.70 -28.33
C GLY A 105 29.25 -2.21 -29.77
N PHE A 106 28.33 -1.25 -29.99
CA PHE A 106 28.04 -0.71 -31.32
C PHE A 106 29.14 0.23 -31.85
N ALA A 107 29.88 0.91 -30.96
CA ALA A 107 30.95 1.81 -31.36
C ALA A 107 32.23 1.07 -31.82
N MET A 108 32.51 -0.13 -31.28
CA MET A 108 33.74 -0.87 -31.60
C MET A 108 33.68 -1.61 -32.95
N THR A 109 32.50 -1.91 -33.48
CA THR A 109 32.35 -2.63 -34.75
C THR A 109 32.44 -1.73 -35.99
N ARG A 110 32.41 -0.40 -35.83
CA ARG A 110 32.68 0.56 -36.92
C ARG A 110 34.15 1.00 -36.98
N ARG A 111 35.10 0.06 -36.94
CA ARG A 111 36.44 0.37 -37.48
C ARG A 111 36.42 0.16 -39.00
N PRO A 112 36.47 1.21 -39.83
CA PRO A 112 36.71 1.02 -41.26
C PRO A 112 38.14 0.50 -41.43
N ARG A 113 38.29 -0.73 -41.94
CA ARG A 113 39.52 -1.14 -42.61
C ARG A 113 39.53 -0.50 -43.99
N ARG A 114 40.38 0.50 -44.18
CA ARG A 114 40.98 0.89 -45.47
C ARG A 114 42.34 1.48 -45.10
N GLY A 115 43.48 1.02 -45.59
CA GLY A 115 43.78 0.27 -46.80
C GLY A 115 45.14 0.80 -47.24
#